data_AF-A0A539DN53-F1
#
_entry.id   AF-A0A539DN53-F1
#
_cell.length_a   1.000
_cell.length_b   1.000
_cell.length_c   1.000
_cell.angle_alpha   90.00
_cell.angle_beta   90.00
_cell.angle_gamma   90.00
#
_symmetry.space_group_name_H-M   'P 1'
#
loop_
_entity.id
_entity.type
_entity.pdbx_description
1 polymer ?
#
loop_
_entity_poly.entity_id
_entity_poly.type
_entity_poly.pdbx_seq_one_letter_code
_entity_poly.pdbx_strand_id
1 'polypeptide(L)'
;MPPNGRYAVALAQIEASWRHFDDDYFLRHSPDEIAWHTEAIATTEQLPLVLLREDPARGATAIFIYTQDRDYLFAAATRTLDELGLDILDARIITTLEGLVLDTFIVLD
;
A
#
# COMPACT_ATOMS: atom_id res chain seq x y z
N MET A 1 2.17 -19.93 1.71
CA MET A 1 1.04 -20.38 2.56
C MET A 1 0.84 -19.30 3.61
N PRO A 2 -0.17 -18.43 3.50
CA PRO A 2 -0.40 -17.43 4.52
C PRO A 2 -0.96 -18.11 5.79
N PRO A 3 -0.51 -17.71 6.99
CA PRO A 3 -0.99 -18.29 8.24
C PRO A 3 -2.32 -17.64 8.63
N ASN A 4 -3.28 -18.50 8.98
CA ASN A 4 -4.48 -18.26 9.78
C ASN A 4 -4.64 -16.85 10.41
N GLY A 5 -5.45 -16.02 9.76
CA GLY A 5 -6.14 -14.88 10.35
C GLY A 5 -7.53 -14.82 9.74
N ARG A 6 -8.58 -14.95 10.55
CA ARG A 6 -9.97 -14.75 10.09
C ARG A 6 -10.08 -13.31 9.60
N TYR A 7 -10.39 -13.10 8.33
CA TYR A 7 -10.75 -11.80 7.78
C TYR A 7 -11.92 -11.22 8.60
N ALA A 8 -11.62 -10.29 9.51
CA ALA A 8 -12.61 -9.69 10.42
C ALA A 8 -13.16 -8.38 9.85
N VAL A 9 -13.10 -8.22 8.53
CA VAL A 9 -13.61 -7.04 7.81
C VAL A 9 -14.93 -7.40 7.15
N ALA A 10 -15.97 -6.61 7.40
CA ALA A 10 -17.27 -6.83 6.79
C ALA A 10 -17.21 -6.56 5.28
N LEU A 11 -17.96 -7.32 4.47
CA LEU A 11 -18.04 -7.13 3.02
C LEU A 11 -18.38 -5.68 2.64
N ALA A 12 -19.27 -5.03 3.40
CA ALA A 12 -19.64 -3.63 3.18
C ALA A 12 -18.45 -2.66 3.36
N GLN A 13 -17.51 -2.95 4.26
CA GLN A 13 -16.30 -2.13 4.44
C GLN A 13 -15.32 -2.36 3.29
N ILE A 14 -15.18 -3.59 2.82
CA ILE A 14 -14.37 -3.94 1.64
C ILE A 14 -14.89 -3.19 0.41
N GLU A 15 -16.19 -3.30 0.14
CA GLU A 15 -16.84 -2.63 -0.98
C GLU A 15 -16.73 -1.10 -0.87
N ALA A 16 -16.83 -0.54 0.33
CA ALA A 16 -16.62 0.89 0.55
C ALA A 16 -15.19 1.32 0.20
N SER A 17 -14.17 0.58 0.69
CA SER A 17 -12.76 0.85 0.36
C SER A 17 -12.49 0.80 -1.13
N TRP A 18 -13.05 -0.20 -1.83
CA TRP A 18 -12.82 -0.38 -3.26
C TRP A 18 -13.48 0.69 -4.14
N ARG A 19 -14.47 1.44 -3.65
CA ARG A 19 -15.03 2.58 -4.40
C ARG A 19 -13.99 3.66 -4.69
N HIS A 20 -12.95 3.73 -3.87
CA HIS A 20 -11.87 4.69 -4.04
C HIS A 20 -10.80 4.17 -5.02
N PHE A 21 -10.80 2.89 -5.38
CA PHE A 21 -9.79 2.31 -6.27
C PHE A 21 -10.28 2.30 -7.71
N ASP A 22 -9.36 2.48 -8.66
CA ASP A 22 -9.63 2.30 -10.06
C ASP A 22 -9.31 0.86 -10.51
N ASP A 23 -9.69 0.50 -11.73
CA ASP A 23 -9.37 -0.82 -12.30
C ASP A 23 -7.84 -1.02 -12.45
N ASP A 24 -7.09 0.07 -12.65
CA ASP A 24 -5.63 0.04 -12.79
C ASP A 24 -4.95 -0.47 -11.51
N TYR A 25 -5.47 -0.10 -10.34
CA TYR A 25 -5.03 -0.63 -9.06
C TYR A 25 -5.10 -2.16 -9.01
N PHE A 26 -6.22 -2.75 -9.40
CA PHE A 26 -6.42 -4.20 -9.35
C PHE A 26 -5.57 -4.96 -10.39
N LEU A 27 -5.27 -4.33 -11.53
CA LEU A 27 -4.42 -4.93 -12.56
C LEU A 27 -2.94 -4.94 -12.19
N ARG A 28 -2.49 -3.99 -11.36
CA ARG A 28 -1.08 -3.83 -10.97
C ARG A 28 -0.68 -4.57 -9.71
N HIS A 29 -1.65 -5.11 -8.97
CA HIS A 29 -1.42 -5.74 -7.67
C HIS A 29 -1.86 -7.20 -7.69
N SER A 30 -1.09 -8.05 -7.02
CA SER A 30 -1.49 -9.43 -6.78
C SER A 30 -2.69 -9.51 -5.83
N PRO A 31 -3.49 -10.60 -5.87
CA PRO A 31 -4.60 -10.79 -4.94
C PRO A 31 -4.17 -10.70 -3.46
N ASP A 32 -2.97 -11.18 -3.12
CA ASP A 32 -2.40 -11.11 -1.77
C ASP A 32 -2.02 -9.68 -1.35
N GLU A 33 -1.60 -8.82 -2.30
CA GLU A 33 -1.40 -7.38 -2.05
C GLU A 33 -2.73 -6.67 -1.87
N ILE A 34 -3.69 -6.93 -2.75
CA ILE A 34 -5.03 -6.32 -2.69
C ILE A 34 -5.70 -6.65 -1.36
N ALA A 35 -5.65 -7.91 -0.91
CA ALA A 35 -6.23 -8.31 0.37
C ALA A 35 -5.57 -7.57 1.55
N TRP A 36 -4.23 -7.51 1.56
CA TRP A 36 -3.45 -6.83 2.59
C TRP A 36 -3.77 -5.33 2.69
N HIS A 37 -3.79 -4.62 1.55
CA HIS A 37 -4.13 -3.20 1.51
C HIS A 37 -5.59 -2.96 1.92
N THR A 38 -6.51 -3.77 1.39
CA THR A 38 -7.95 -3.64 1.65
C THR A 38 -8.27 -3.80 3.12
N GLU A 39 -7.68 -4.79 3.78
CA GLU A 39 -7.90 -5.03 5.21
C GLU A 39 -7.47 -3.83 6.06
N ALA A 40 -6.29 -3.30 5.80
CA ALA A 40 -5.77 -2.15 6.53
C ALA A 40 -6.57 -0.88 6.25
N ILE A 41 -6.99 -0.64 5.00
CA ILE A 41 -7.79 0.54 4.64
C ILE A 41 -9.20 0.44 5.22
N ALA A 42 -9.80 -0.75 5.24
CA ALA A 42 -11.14 -0.95 5.77
C ALA A 42 -11.22 -0.80 7.31
N THR A 43 -10.08 -0.88 7.99
CA THR A 43 -9.98 -0.80 9.46
C THR A 43 -9.28 0.47 9.95
N THR A 44 -8.71 1.28 9.06
CA THR A 44 -8.06 2.53 9.45
C THR A 44 -9.08 3.62 9.74
N GLU A 45 -8.86 4.36 10.83
CA GLU A 45 -9.66 5.54 11.18
C GLU A 45 -8.89 6.86 10.91
N GLN A 46 -7.59 6.77 10.56
CA GLN A 46 -6.69 7.91 10.45
C GLN A 46 -5.68 7.76 9.30
N LEU A 47 -5.29 8.91 8.74
CA LEU A 47 -4.27 9.03 7.70
C LEU A 47 -3.11 9.92 8.18
N PRO A 48 -1.85 9.67 7.77
CA PRO A 48 -1.44 8.63 6.81
C PRO A 48 -1.38 7.23 7.44
N LEU A 49 -1.75 6.22 6.67
CA LEU A 49 -1.56 4.80 6.97
C LEU A 49 -0.29 4.32 6.28
N VAL A 50 0.65 3.74 7.03
CA VAL A 50 1.87 3.14 6.47
C VAL A 50 1.96 1.69 6.93
N LEU A 51 2.16 0.77 5.98
CA LEU A 51 2.31 -0.66 6.24
C LEU A 51 3.64 -1.16 5.72
N LEU A 52 4.20 -2.14 6.42
CA LEU A 52 5.41 -2.85 6.04
C LEU A 52 5.11 -4.34 5.92
N ARG A 53 5.58 -4.97 4.85
CA ARG A 53 5.50 -6.42 4.67
C ARG A 53 6.79 -6.94 4.07
N GLU A 54 7.52 -7.71 4.86
CA GLU A 54 8.74 -8.39 4.42
C GLU A 54 8.40 -9.56 3.49
N ASP A 55 9.21 -9.74 2.45
CA ASP A 55 9.31 -10.95 1.64
C ASP A 55 10.72 -11.54 1.81
N PRO A 56 10.90 -12.40 2.84
CA PRO A 56 12.20 -13.02 3.12
C PRO A 56 12.74 -13.88 1.97
N ALA A 57 11.87 -14.38 1.09
CA ALA A 57 12.30 -15.20 -0.04
C ALA A 57 12.97 -14.35 -1.13
N ARG A 58 12.60 -13.06 -1.23
CA ARG A 58 13.18 -12.10 -2.18
C ARG A 58 14.17 -11.14 -1.54
N GLY A 59 14.32 -11.18 -0.21
CA GLY A 59 15.12 -10.21 0.54
C GLY A 59 14.59 -8.78 0.41
N ALA A 60 13.29 -8.63 0.16
CA ALA A 60 12.66 -7.35 -0.14
C ALA A 60 11.61 -6.98 0.89
N THR A 61 11.36 -5.69 1.06
CA THR A 61 10.30 -5.16 1.91
C THR A 61 9.33 -4.35 1.06
N ALA A 62 8.04 -4.68 1.16
CA ALA A 62 6.98 -3.85 0.61
C ALA A 62 6.57 -2.78 1.62
N ILE A 63 6.61 -1.53 1.20
CA ILE A 63 6.18 -0.35 1.96
C ILE A 63 4.95 0.22 1.26
N PHE A 64 3.81 0.17 1.94
CA PHE A 64 2.56 0.73 1.43
C PHE A 64 2.23 2.00 2.20
N ILE A 65 1.90 3.08 1.48
CA ILE A 65 1.53 4.39 2.02
C ILE A 65 0.16 4.74 1.47
N TYR A 66 -0.80 4.96 2.37
CA TYR A 66 -2.13 5.45 2.06
C TYR A 66 -2.39 6.77 2.78
N THR A 67 -2.64 7.84 2.02
CA THR A 67 -2.77 9.21 2.57
C THR A 67 -3.61 10.10 1.66
N GLN A 68 -4.02 11.26 2.15
CA GLN A 68 -4.46 12.36 1.28
C GLN A 68 -3.28 12.80 0.39
N ASP A 69 -3.58 13.14 -0.86
CA ASP A 69 -2.65 13.72 -1.81
C ASP A 69 -2.01 15.01 -1.26
N ARG A 70 -0.70 15.13 -1.46
CA ARG A 70 0.13 16.22 -0.98
C ARG A 70 1.25 16.49 -1.97
N ASP A 71 1.58 17.77 -2.13
CA ASP A 71 2.69 18.18 -2.97
C ASP A 71 3.98 17.44 -2.58
N TYR A 72 4.65 16.89 -3.59
CA TYR A 72 5.95 16.24 -3.46
C TYR A 72 5.98 14.97 -2.59
N LEU A 73 4.84 14.31 -2.34
CA LEU A 73 4.78 13.09 -1.52
C LEU A 73 5.77 12.01 -2.00
N PHE A 74 5.77 11.70 -3.30
CA PHE A 74 6.70 10.73 -3.89
C PHE A 74 8.17 11.12 -3.67
N ALA A 75 8.51 12.39 -3.88
CA ALA A 75 9.88 12.87 -3.69
C ALA A 75 10.31 12.80 -2.21
N ALA A 76 9.40 13.09 -1.28
CA ALA A 76 9.67 12.96 0.15
C ALA A 76 9.84 11.50 0.56
N ALA A 77 9.01 10.60 0.05
CA ALA A 77 9.10 9.16 0.31
C ALA A 77 10.42 8.60 -0.21
N THR A 78 10.74 8.80 -1.49
CA THR A 78 11.98 8.31 -2.11
C THR A 78 13.23 8.85 -1.42
N ARG A 79 13.26 10.14 -1.06
CA ARG A 79 14.33 10.72 -0.26
C ARG A 79 14.49 10.04 1.09
N THR A 80 13.38 9.76 1.78
CA THR A 80 13.42 9.10 3.09
C THR A 80 13.97 7.69 2.96
N LEU A 81 13.59 6.96 1.91
CA LEU A 81 14.12 5.61 1.64
C LEU A 81 15.61 5.64 1.31
N ASP A 82 16.07 6.61 0.51
CA ASP A 82 17.48 6.83 0.20
C ASP A 82 18.31 7.19 1.44
N GLU A 83 17.77 8.07 2.32
CA GLU A 83 18.41 8.42 3.59
C GLU A 83 18.50 7.23 4.57
N LEU A 84 17.64 6.22 4.42
CA LEU A 84 17.70 4.96 5.15
C LEU A 84 18.64 3.93 4.50
N GLY A 85 19.23 4.24 3.34
CA GLY A 85 20.12 3.34 2.60
C GLY A 85 19.39 2.24 1.83
N LEU A 86 18.10 2.40 1.57
CA LEU A 86 17.27 1.39 0.91
C LEU A 86 17.25 1.58 -0.61
N ASP A 87 17.47 0.49 -1.35
CA ASP A 87 17.37 0.49 -2.81
C ASP A 87 15.92 0.25 -3.25
N ILE A 88 15.35 1.18 -4.02
CA ILE A 88 13.99 1.05 -4.55
C ILE A 88 14.01 0.18 -5.81
N LEU A 89 13.44 -1.02 -5.73
CA LEU A 89 13.35 -1.97 -6.84
C LEU A 89 12.13 -1.71 -7.74
N ASP A 90 11.00 -1.37 -7.13
CA ASP A 90 9.75 -1.05 -7.81
C ASP A 90 8.98 0.01 -7.03
N ALA A 91 8.28 0.89 -7.73
CA ALA A 91 7.41 1.90 -7.15
C ALA A 91 6.13 2.01 -7.96
N ARG A 92 5.00 1.78 -7.29
CA ARG A 92 3.65 1.91 -7.85
C ARG A 92 2.95 3.06 -7.15
N ILE A 93 2.64 4.11 -7.90
CA ILE A 93 2.08 5.37 -7.42
C ILE A 93 0.71 5.53 -8.03
N ILE A 94 -0.32 5.52 -7.20
CA ILE A 94 -1.71 5.60 -7.65
C ILE A 94 -2.39 6.74 -6.90
N THR A 95 -2.97 7.67 -7.65
CA THR A 95 -3.80 8.75 -7.10
C THR A 95 -5.23 8.52 -7.52
N THR A 96 -6.12 8.38 -6.54
CA THR A 96 -7.55 8.17 -6.76
C THR A 96 -8.22 9.46 -7.18
N LEU A 97 -9.41 9.36 -7.79
CA LEU A 97 -10.23 10.51 -8.18
C LEU A 97 -10.68 11.37 -7.00
N GLU A 98 -10.61 10.84 -5.78
CA GLU A 98 -10.99 11.54 -4.54
C GLU A 98 -9.79 12.17 -3.83
N GLY A 99 -8.62 12.18 -4.48
CA GLY A 99 -7.40 12.80 -3.96
C GLY A 99 -6.75 11.99 -2.85
N LEU A 100 -6.95 10.67 -2.82
CA LEU A 100 -6.17 9.76 -1.98
C LEU A 100 -5.01 9.19 -2.80
N VAL A 101 -3.90 8.91 -2.14
CA VAL A 101 -2.72 8.33 -2.74
C VAL A 101 -2.47 6.96 -2.13
N LEU A 102 -2.18 5.99 -3.00
CA LEU A 102 -1.80 4.62 -2.69
C LEU A 102 -0.43 4.35 -3.31
N ASP A 103 0.62 4.61 -2.53
CA ASP A 103 1.98 4.37 -2.97
C ASP A 103 2.49 3.05 -2.41
N THR A 104 3.03 2.20 -3.28
CA THR A 104 3.70 0.96 -2.89
C THR A 104 5.13 0.98 -3.38
N PHE A 105 6.09 0.85 -2.48
CA PHE A 105 7.50 0.70 -2.78
C PHE A 105 7.94 -0.71 -2.43
N ILE A 106 8.68 -1.35 -3.33
CA ILE A 106 9.42 -2.58 -3.03
C ILE A 106 10.88 -2.18 -2.90
N VAL A 107 11.46 -2.42 -1.72
CA VAL A 107 12.83 -2.00 -1.40
C VAL A 107 13.71 -3.16 -0.96
N LEU A 108 15.02 -3.00 -1.12
CA LEU A 108 16.08 -3.88 -0.62
C LEU A 108 16.93 -3.12 0.41
N ASP A 109 17.57 -3.86 1.32
CA ASP A 109 18.58 -3.37 2.28
C ASP A 109 20.01 -3.69 1.80
#